data_AF-A0A7V2JS85-F1
#
_entry.id   AF-A0A7V2JS85-F1
#
_cell.length_a   1.000
_cell.length_b   1.000
_cell.length_c   1.000
_cell.angle_alpha   90.00
_cell.angle_beta   90.00
_cell.angle_gamma   90.00
#
_symmetry.space_group_name_H-M   'P 1'
#
loop_
_entity.id
_entity.type
_entity.pdbx_description
1 polymer ?
#
loop_
_entity_poly.entity_id
_entity_poly.type
_entity_poly.pdbx_seq_one_letter_code
_entity_poly.pdbx_strand_id
1 'polypeptide(L)' 'MRKKQHNNDIDELVATARQARSMAYAPYSGFKVGAALQTKEGRIFSGCNVENTTYGLSICAERVVITKAVS' A
#
# COMPACT_ATOMS: atom_id res chain seq x y z
N MET A 1 -3.85 -20.72 20.00
CA MET A 1 -3.46 -19.38 20.49
C MET A 1 -2.14 -19.00 19.85
N ARG A 2 -2.13 -18.20 18.77
CA ARG A 2 -0.89 -17.81 18.07
C ARG A 2 -0.14 -16.76 18.91
N LYS A 3 1.14 -17.04 19.21
CA LYS A 3 2.04 -16.17 19.98
C LYS A 3 2.30 -14.87 19.21
N LYS A 4 2.35 -13.74 19.94
CA LYS A 4 2.63 -12.40 19.42
C LYS A 4 4.05 -12.31 18.83
N GLN A 5 4.17 -12.26 17.50
CA GLN A 5 5.38 -11.92 16.75
C GLN A 5 5.27 -10.45 16.26
N HIS A 6 4.89 -9.52 17.13
CA HIS A 6 4.34 -8.23 16.69
C HIS A 6 5.33 -7.29 15.97
N ASN A 7 6.64 -7.41 16.25
CA ASN A 7 7.63 -6.49 15.69
C ASN A 7 8.01 -6.85 14.24
N ASN A 8 8.22 -8.14 13.95
CA ASN A 8 8.61 -8.61 12.62
C ASN A 8 7.48 -8.41 11.60
N ASP A 9 6.22 -8.58 12.02
CA ASP A 9 5.06 -8.44 11.12
C ASP A 9 4.88 -6.97 10.68
N ILE A 10 5.08 -6.03 11.60
CA ILE A 10 5.01 -4.59 11.29
C ILE A 10 6.19 -4.20 10.38
N ASP A 11 7.40 -4.69 10.66
CA ASP A 11 8.57 -4.42 9.83
C ASP A 11 8.40 -4.93 8.40
N GLU A 12 7.81 -6.12 8.22
CA GLU A 12 7.47 -6.68 6.90
C GLU A 12 6.44 -5.81 6.17
N LEU A 13 5.40 -5.34 6.87
CA LEU A 13 4.38 -4.46 6.28
C LEU A 13 4.98 -3.10 5.88
N VAL A 14 5.84 -2.52 6.72
CA VAL A 14 6.52 -1.26 6.41
C VAL A 14 7.47 -1.44 5.22
N ALA A 15 8.23 -2.52 5.17
CA ALA A 15 9.11 -2.83 4.04
C ALA A 15 8.29 -2.99 2.74
N THR A 16 7.18 -3.71 2.80
CA THR A 16 6.26 -3.91 1.68
C THR A 16 5.65 -2.59 1.19
N ALA A 17 5.22 -1.72 2.10
CA ALA A 17 4.69 -0.40 1.76
C ALA A 17 5.77 0.49 1.11
N ARG A 18 7.01 0.45 1.61
CA ARG A 18 8.16 1.15 1.01
C ARG A 18 8.47 0.64 -0.39
N GLN A 19 8.39 -0.66 -0.62
CA GLN A 19 8.58 -1.24 -1.95
C GLN A 19 7.47 -0.78 -2.90
N ALA A 20 6.20 -0.83 -2.47
CA ALA A 20 5.08 -0.35 -3.29
C ALA A 20 5.22 1.14 -3.63
N ARG A 21 5.67 1.98 -2.69
CA ARG A 21 5.93 3.41 -2.92
C ARG A 21 6.87 3.65 -4.11
N SER A 22 7.85 2.77 -4.35
CA SER A 22 8.78 2.93 -5.47
C SER A 22 8.09 2.88 -6.84
N MET A 23 6.93 2.21 -6.91
CA MET A 23 6.11 2.02 -8.11
C MET A 23 5.05 3.13 -8.30
N ALA A 24 4.96 4.10 -7.38
CA ALA A 24 3.99 5.17 -7.46
C ALA A 24 4.12 5.98 -8.75
N TYR A 25 2.99 6.17 -9.44
CA TYR A 25 2.86 7.10 -10.55
C TYR A 25 2.41 8.45 -10.00
N ALA A 26 3.36 9.36 -9.77
CA ALA A 26 3.08 10.68 -9.20
C ALA A 26 3.87 11.80 -9.90
N PRO A 27 3.70 11.98 -11.22
CA PRO A 27 4.47 12.99 -11.97
C PRO A 27 4.03 14.44 -11.68
N TYR A 28 2.84 14.66 -11.12
CA TYR A 28 2.32 16.01 -10.92
C TYR A 28 2.73 16.57 -9.56
N SER A 29 2.56 15.80 -8.48
CA SER A 29 2.97 16.24 -7.14
C SER A 29 4.42 15.90 -6.78
N GLY A 30 5.00 14.88 -7.43
CA GLY A 30 6.27 14.28 -6.98
C GLY A 30 6.17 13.52 -5.65
N PHE A 31 4.97 13.44 -5.05
CA PHE A 31 4.76 12.88 -3.73
C PHE A 31 4.35 11.41 -3.81
N LYS A 32 5.34 10.53 -3.66
CA LYS A 32 5.15 9.08 -3.71
C LYS A 32 4.69 8.51 -2.36
N VAL A 33 3.60 7.77 -2.36
CA VAL A 33 3.01 7.06 -1.22
C VAL A 33 2.84 5.58 -1.55
N GLY A 34 3.14 4.71 -0.59
CA GLY A 34 2.90 3.28 -0.67
C GLY A 34 2.18 2.78 0.57
N ALA A 35 1.38 1.73 0.41
CA ALA A 35 0.60 1.12 1.46
C ALA A 35 0.72 -0.41 1.39
N ALA A 36 0.60 -1.05 2.54
CA ALA A 36 0.50 -2.50 2.69
C ALA A 36 -0.67 -2.84 3.61
N LEU A 37 -1.36 -3.94 3.34
CA LEU A 37 -2.51 -4.42 4.10
C LEU A 37 -2.34 -5.91 4.35
N GLN A 38 -2.49 -6.33 5.61
CA GLN A 38 -2.53 -7.75 5.99
C GLN A 38 -3.96 -8.17 6.33
N THR A 39 -4.44 -9.28 5.76
CA THR A 39 -5.73 -9.86 6.14
C THR A 39 -5.63 -10.68 7.42
N LYS A 40 -6.79 -11.10 7.97
CA LYS A 40 -6.83 -11.96 9.17
C LYS A 40 -6.16 -13.32 8.94
N GLU A 41 -6.13 -13.79 7.70
CA GLU A 41 -5.51 -15.03 7.24
C GLU A 41 -4.00 -14.86 7.02
N GLY A 42 -3.47 -13.64 7.14
CA GLY A 42 -2.05 -13.32 7.00
C GLY A 42 -1.62 -12.96 5.58
N ARG A 43 -2.54 -12.86 4.62
CA ARG A 43 -2.20 -12.46 3.24
C ARG A 43 -1.86 -10.97 3.20
N ILE A 44 -0.74 -10.63 2.57
CA ILE A 44 -0.31 -9.24 2.40
C ILE A 44 -0.63 -8.76 0.98
N PHE A 45 -1.26 -7.59 0.90
CA PHE A 45 -1.48 -6.82 -0.31
C PHE A 45 -0.70 -5.53 -0.24
N SER A 46 -0.32 -5.00 -1.40
CA SER A 46 0.42 -3.74 -1.50
C SER A 46 -0.05 -2.89 -2.68
N GLY A 47 0.03 -1.58 -2.51
CA GLY A 47 -0.45 -0.57 -3.45
C GLY A 47 0.29 0.75 -3.31
N CYS A 48 0.18 1.60 -4.32
CA CYS A 48 0.80 2.92 -4.35
C CYS A 48 -0.17 3.93 -4.97
N ASN A 49 0.07 5.23 -4.75
CA ASN A 49 -0.75 6.25 -5.37
C ASN A 49 -0.53 6.28 -6.89
N VAL A 50 -1.62 6.55 -7.61
CA VAL A 50 -1.63 6.73 -9.06
C VAL A 50 -2.33 8.03 -9.35
N GLU A 51 -1.57 9.00 -9.84
CA GLU A 51 -2.10 10.31 -10.20
C GLU A 51 -2.63 10.33 -11.63
N ASN A 52 -3.44 11.35 -11.90
CA ASN A 52 -3.96 11.64 -13.22
C ASN A 52 -3.95 13.14 -13.47
N THR A 53 -3.89 13.57 -14.73
CA THR A 53 -3.97 14.98 -15.11
C THR A 53 -5.25 15.64 -14.59
N THR A 54 -6.37 14.90 -14.63
CA THR A 54 -7.59 15.29 -13.93
C THR A 54 -7.44 14.91 -12.47
N TYR A 55 -7.07 15.88 -11.62
CA TYR A 55 -6.65 15.61 -10.24
C TYR A 55 -7.69 14.83 -9.42
N GLY A 56 -8.98 15.04 -9.65
CA GLY A 56 -10.06 14.30 -9.00
C GLY A 56 -10.08 12.78 -9.29
N LEU A 57 -9.42 12.33 -10.37
CA LEU A 57 -9.26 10.91 -10.71
C LEU A 57 -8.04 10.26 -10.03
N SER A 58 -7.22 11.05 -9.33
CA SER A 58 -6.07 10.50 -8.61
C SER A 58 -6.54 9.58 -7.47
N ILE A 59 -5.85 8.45 -7.32
CA ILE A 59 -6.14 7.46 -6.29
C ILE A 59 -4.98 7.33 -5.32
N CYS A 60 -5.30 7.30 -4.03
CA CYS A 60 -4.30 7.17 -2.97
C CYS A 60 -3.91 5.69 -2.76
N ALA A 61 -2.74 5.45 -2.17
CA ALA A 61 -2.17 4.11 -2.04
C ALA A 61 -3.08 3.17 -1.21
N GLU A 62 -3.74 3.71 -0.19
CA GLU A 62 -4.64 2.99 0.71
C GLU A 62 -5.90 2.53 -0.03
N ARG A 63 -6.49 3.39 -0.88
CA ARG A 63 -7.63 2.99 -1.72
C ARG A 63 -7.21 1.91 -2.72
N VAL A 64 -6.04 2.05 -3.36
CA VAL A 64 -5.51 1.02 -4.28
C VAL A 64 -5.32 -0.32 -3.57
N VAL A 65 -4.78 -0.34 -2.35
CA VAL A 65 -4.54 -1.61 -1.66
C VAL A 65 -5.84 -2.29 -1.23
N ILE A 66 -6.85 -1.51 -0.83
CA ILE A 66 -8.18 -2.03 -0.47
C ILE A 66 -8.88 -2.60 -1.71
N THR A 67 -8.89 -1.89 -2.84
CA THR A 67 -9.53 -2.40 -4.07
C THR A 67 -8.83 -3.66 -4.58
N LYS A 68 -7.50 -3.71 -4.52
CA LYS A 68 -6.71 -4.91 -4.87
C LYS A 68 -6.96 -6.09 -3.94
N ALA A 69 -7.26 -5.86 -2.67
CA ALA A 69 -7.59 -6.92 -1.73
C ALA A 69 -8.97 -7.56 -2.00
N VAL A 70 -9.87 -6.80 -2.65
CA VAL A 70 -11.21 -7.25 -3.03
C VAL A 70 -11.22 -8.01 -4.37
N SER A 71 -10.33 -7.67 -5.31
CA SER A 71 -10.30 -8.20 -6.69
C SER A 71 -9.43 -9.45 -6.88
#